data_AF-A0A7W4GPV7-F1
#
_entry.id   AF-A0A7W4GPV7-F1
#
_cell.length_a   1.000
_cell.length_b   1.000
_cell.length_c   1.000
_cell.angle_alpha   90.00
_cell.angle_beta   90.00
_cell.angle_gamma   90.00
#
_symmetry.space_group_name_H-M   'P 1'
#
loop_
_entity.id
_entity.type
_entity.pdbx_description
1 polymer ?
#
loop_
_entity_poly.entity_id
_entity_poly.type
_entity_poly.pdbx_seq_one_letter_code
_entity_poly.pdbx_strand_id
1 'polypeptide(L)'
;MAFSKTRLVLMAVALSLSLAACGRGGAGATSEPLDNFTAEEIYKRGEYELENQNRPQDAVRYFSEIERLYPYSEWSKRALIMQAYSHHKARQYDEARAAAQRFIDNYPGDEDAAYAKYLLALSYYDQVDEVGRDQGLTFQALQGLREVIEQYPDSEYARSSVLKFDLAFDHLAGKEMEIGRYYLKRGHHTAAINRFRVVVEEFQTTTHTPEALMRLVEAYLALGLTDEAQTAGAILGHNFRSSPFYTDAYAQLRGRGLTATPQGDSWLTRVYREVIQGRWL
;
A
#
# COMPACT_ATOMS: atom_id res chain seq x y z
N MET A 1 -66.72 -17.07 6.20
CA MET A 1 -65.99 -18.15 5.50
C MET A 1 -65.25 -18.99 6.53
N ALA A 2 -65.83 -20.14 6.90
CA ALA A 2 -65.21 -21.07 7.83
C ALA A 2 -64.20 -21.94 7.06
N PHE A 3 -62.91 -21.73 7.26
CA PHE A 3 -61.90 -22.64 6.74
C PHE A 3 -62.04 -23.99 7.47
N SER A 4 -62.29 -25.08 6.73
CA SER A 4 -62.46 -26.41 7.34
C SER A 4 -61.16 -26.85 8.02
N LYS A 5 -61.27 -27.48 9.18
CA LYS A 5 -60.13 -27.96 9.98
C LYS A 5 -59.17 -28.84 9.17
N THR A 6 -59.67 -29.53 8.14
CA THR A 6 -58.87 -30.33 7.20
C THR A 6 -57.96 -29.51 6.29
N ARG A 7 -58.37 -28.30 5.86
CA ARG A 7 -57.49 -27.41 5.07
C ARG A 7 -56.37 -26.80 5.91
N LEU A 8 -56.63 -26.54 7.19
CA LEU A 8 -55.64 -26.02 8.15
C LEU A 8 -54.55 -27.05 8.47
N VAL A 9 -54.92 -28.34 8.59
CA VAL A 9 -53.95 -29.43 8.80
C VAL A 9 -53.10 -29.68 7.56
N LEU A 10 -53.68 -29.65 6.36
CA LEU A 10 -52.93 -29.79 5.10
C LEU A 10 -51.94 -28.63 4.87
N MET A 11 -52.31 -27.40 5.25
CA MET A 11 -51.41 -26.25 5.16
C MET A 11 -50.25 -26.32 6.18
N ALA A 12 -50.51 -26.84 7.39
CA ALA A 12 -49.48 -27.02 8.41
C ALA A 12 -48.46 -28.10 8.02
N VAL A 13 -48.90 -29.20 7.40
CA VAL A 13 -48.01 -30.27 6.92
C VAL A 13 -47.15 -29.79 5.74
N ALA A 14 -47.74 -29.03 4.80
CA ALA A 14 -46.99 -28.43 3.69
C ALA A 14 -45.95 -27.40 4.15
N LEU A 15 -46.23 -26.65 5.23
CA LEU A 15 -45.29 -25.69 5.81
C LEU A 15 -44.15 -26.37 6.59
N SER A 16 -44.41 -27.52 7.23
CA SER A 16 -43.36 -28.31 7.87
C SER A 16 -42.41 -29.01 6.88
N LEU A 17 -42.89 -29.32 5.67
CA LEU A 17 -42.07 -29.91 4.60
C LEU A 17 -41.19 -28.87 3.89
N SER A 18 -41.59 -27.60 3.85
CA SER A 18 -40.77 -26.52 3.27
C SER A 18 -39.67 -26.02 4.22
N LEU A 19 -39.82 -26.19 5.53
CA LEU A 19 -38.78 -25.88 6.53
C LEU A 19 -37.62 -26.90 6.55
N ALA A 20 -37.84 -28.14 6.10
CA ALA A 20 -36.78 -29.15 5.99
C ALA A 20 -35.87 -28.95 4.75
N ALA A 21 -36.29 -28.13 3.78
CA ALA A 21 -35.55 -27.91 2.54
C ALA A 21 -34.48 -26.80 2.63
N CYS A 22 -34.46 -26.01 3.70
CA CYS A 22 -33.47 -24.94 3.90
C CYS A 22 -32.32 -25.30 4.85
N GLY A 23 -32.24 -26.55 5.31
CA GLY A 23 -31.17 -27.03 6.22
C GLY A 23 -29.90 -27.55 5.52
N ARG A 24 -29.76 -27.42 4.19
CA ARG A 24 -28.66 -28.02 3.41
C ARG A 24 -27.67 -26.99 2.86
N GLY A 25 -27.42 -25.91 3.62
CA GLY A 25 -26.45 -24.86 3.30
C GLY A 25 -25.19 -24.86 4.18
N GLY A 26 -24.96 -25.92 4.97
CA GLY A 26 -23.85 -26.03 5.91
C GLY A 26 -23.41 -27.47 6.09
N ALA A 27 -23.30 -28.23 5.00
CA ALA A 27 -22.51 -29.45 5.03
C ALA A 27 -21.05 -28.99 5.05
N GLY A 28 -20.44 -28.97 6.24
CA GLY A 28 -18.99 -28.99 6.33
C GLY A 28 -18.51 -30.09 5.41
N ALA A 29 -17.79 -29.70 4.36
CA ALA A 29 -17.15 -30.65 3.48
C ALA A 29 -16.34 -31.57 4.39
N THR A 30 -16.78 -32.82 4.53
CA THR A 30 -15.95 -33.89 5.07
C THR A 30 -14.77 -33.96 4.12
N SER A 31 -13.70 -33.25 4.47
CA SER A 31 -12.48 -33.19 3.69
C SER A 31 -12.00 -34.62 3.56
N GLU A 32 -11.94 -35.10 2.32
CA GLU A 32 -11.35 -36.38 2.02
C GLU A 32 -9.96 -36.45 2.69
N PRO A 33 -9.64 -37.51 3.45
CA PRO A 33 -8.34 -37.62 4.10
C PRO A 33 -7.22 -37.49 3.07
N LEU A 34 -6.39 -36.46 3.20
CA LEU A 34 -5.38 -36.14 2.19
C LEU A 34 -4.15 -37.06 2.25
N ASP A 35 -4.04 -37.85 3.32
CA ASP A 35 -2.92 -38.77 3.57
C ASP A 35 -2.77 -39.85 2.47
N ASN A 36 -3.84 -40.11 1.70
CA ASN A 36 -3.83 -41.09 0.60
C ASN A 36 -3.37 -40.52 -0.74
N PHE A 37 -3.11 -39.21 -0.84
CA PHE A 37 -2.68 -38.55 -2.08
C PHE A 37 -1.21 -38.19 -2.04
N THR A 38 -0.55 -38.26 -3.19
CA THR A 38 0.80 -37.76 -3.37
C THR A 38 0.86 -36.24 -3.21
N ALA A 39 2.04 -35.71 -2.87
CA ALA A 39 2.24 -34.26 -2.73
C ALA A 39 1.84 -33.47 -4.00
N GLU A 40 2.14 -34.00 -5.19
CA GLU A 40 1.73 -33.41 -6.47
C GLU A 40 0.20 -33.36 -6.63
N GLU A 41 -0.49 -34.43 -6.28
CA GLU A 41 -1.95 -34.49 -6.37
C GLU A 41 -2.63 -33.54 -5.38
N ILE A 42 -2.06 -33.36 -4.18
CA ILE A 42 -2.54 -32.36 -3.22
C ILE A 42 -2.28 -30.95 -3.77
N TYR A 43 -1.09 -30.71 -4.33
CA TYR A 43 -0.70 -29.42 -4.90
C TYR A 43 -1.65 -28.99 -6.02
N LYS A 44 -1.90 -29.88 -6.99
CA LYS A 44 -2.84 -29.63 -8.10
C LYS A 44 -4.27 -29.33 -7.63
N ARG A 45 -4.71 -29.94 -6.51
CA ARG A 45 -6.01 -29.61 -5.91
C ARG A 45 -6.00 -28.20 -5.32
N GLY A 46 -4.92 -27.81 -4.65
CA GLY A 46 -4.73 -26.44 -4.16
C GLY A 46 -4.77 -25.42 -5.29
N GLU A 47 -4.04 -25.65 -6.38
CA GLU A 47 -4.06 -24.80 -7.58
C GLU A 47 -5.46 -24.71 -8.18
N TYR A 48 -6.17 -25.84 -8.30
CA TYR A 48 -7.53 -25.85 -8.83
C TYR A 48 -8.51 -25.01 -8.01
N GLU A 49 -8.47 -25.09 -6.68
CA GLU A 49 -9.29 -24.22 -5.82
C GLU A 49 -8.91 -22.74 -6.00
N LEU A 50 -7.62 -22.45 -6.13
CA LEU A 50 -7.10 -21.09 -6.21
C LEU A 50 -7.41 -20.40 -7.54
N GLU A 51 -7.25 -21.12 -8.65
CA GLU A 51 -7.33 -20.59 -10.02
C GLU A 51 -8.72 -20.77 -10.63
N ASN A 52 -9.31 -21.97 -10.51
CA ASN A 52 -10.58 -22.28 -11.17
C ASN A 52 -11.79 -21.88 -10.33
N GLN A 53 -11.72 -22.08 -9.02
CA GLN A 53 -12.86 -21.80 -8.12
C GLN A 53 -12.76 -20.45 -7.42
N ASN A 54 -11.59 -19.79 -7.51
CA ASN A 54 -11.28 -18.55 -6.81
C ASN A 54 -11.54 -18.65 -5.30
N ARG A 55 -11.17 -19.78 -4.69
CA ARG A 55 -11.29 -20.09 -3.26
C ARG A 55 -9.91 -20.14 -2.60
N PRO A 56 -9.29 -18.97 -2.36
CA PRO A 56 -7.93 -18.92 -1.82
C PRO A 56 -7.81 -19.53 -0.41
N GLN A 57 -8.84 -19.43 0.43
CA GLN A 57 -8.84 -20.07 1.75
C GLN A 57 -8.84 -21.61 1.68
N ASP A 58 -9.57 -22.18 0.73
CA ASP A 58 -9.58 -23.64 0.52
C ASP A 58 -8.22 -24.11 -0.03
N ALA A 59 -7.61 -23.32 -0.92
CA ALA A 59 -6.27 -23.59 -1.46
C ALA A 59 -5.18 -23.64 -0.37
N VAL A 60 -5.21 -22.70 0.59
CA VAL A 60 -4.30 -22.69 1.75
C VAL A 60 -4.30 -24.04 2.47
N ARG A 61 -5.47 -24.66 2.64
CA ARG A 61 -5.58 -25.97 3.30
C ARG A 61 -4.74 -27.01 2.58
N TYR A 62 -4.89 -27.13 1.25
CA TYR A 62 -4.12 -28.12 0.48
C TYR A 62 -2.61 -27.85 0.56
N PHE A 63 -2.18 -26.59 0.40
CA PHE A 63 -0.75 -26.27 0.48
C PHE A 63 -0.15 -26.47 1.87
N SER A 64 -0.91 -26.19 2.94
CA SER A 64 -0.48 -26.45 4.32
C SER A 64 -0.33 -27.95 4.62
N GLU A 65 -1.21 -28.76 4.03
CA GLU A 65 -1.19 -30.22 4.20
C GLU A 65 0.02 -30.86 3.51
N ILE A 66 0.54 -30.28 2.42
CA ILE A 66 1.80 -30.72 1.81
C ILE A 66 2.97 -30.51 2.78
N GLU A 67 3.07 -29.35 3.43
CA GLU A 67 4.12 -29.07 4.41
C GLU A 67 4.02 -30.02 5.62
N ARG A 68 2.80 -30.38 6.04
CA ARG A 68 2.56 -31.32 7.14
C ARG A 68 2.92 -32.76 6.78
N LEU A 69 2.50 -33.24 5.61
CA LEU A 69 2.62 -34.64 5.20
C LEU A 69 3.93 -34.97 4.49
N TYR A 70 4.46 -34.00 3.75
CA TYR A 70 5.60 -34.16 2.84
C TYR A 70 6.66 -33.05 3.03
N PRO A 71 7.13 -32.78 4.26
CA PRO A 71 7.98 -31.62 4.59
C PRO A 71 9.32 -31.56 3.84
N TYR A 72 9.83 -32.71 3.37
CA TYR A 72 11.10 -32.82 2.65
C TYR A 72 10.92 -33.03 1.13
N SER A 73 9.69 -32.91 0.62
CA SER A 73 9.43 -33.02 -0.81
C SER A 73 9.74 -31.72 -1.54
N GLU A 74 10.10 -31.81 -2.81
CA GLU A 74 10.23 -30.64 -3.70
C GLU A 74 8.94 -29.80 -3.76
N TRP A 75 7.79 -30.44 -3.51
CA TRP A 75 6.49 -29.79 -3.44
C TRP A 75 6.30 -28.95 -2.17
N SER A 76 7.02 -29.24 -1.08
CA SER A 76 6.89 -28.46 0.17
C SER A 76 7.31 -27.01 -0.02
N LYS A 77 8.40 -26.78 -0.76
CA LYS A 77 8.88 -25.43 -1.11
C LYS A 77 7.85 -24.67 -1.95
N ARG A 78 7.37 -25.30 -3.03
CA ARG A 78 6.32 -24.73 -3.90
C ARG A 78 5.02 -24.47 -3.16
N ALA A 79 4.63 -25.38 -2.27
CA ALA A 79 3.46 -25.22 -1.44
C ALA A 79 3.60 -24.02 -0.50
N LEU A 80 4.78 -23.79 0.10
CA LEU A 80 4.99 -22.68 1.03
C LEU A 80 4.82 -21.30 0.35
N ILE A 81 5.39 -21.10 -0.85
CA ILE A 81 5.17 -19.84 -1.59
C ILE A 81 3.71 -19.67 -2.00
N MET A 82 3.05 -20.77 -2.39
CA MET A 82 1.63 -20.75 -2.73
C MET A 82 0.73 -20.54 -1.51
N GLN A 83 1.13 -20.95 -0.30
CA GLN A 83 0.45 -20.57 0.95
C GLN A 83 0.49 -19.05 1.12
N ALA A 84 1.66 -18.41 0.96
CA ALA A 84 1.80 -16.97 1.10
C ALA A 84 0.91 -16.21 0.10
N TYR A 85 0.95 -16.62 -1.17
CA TYR A 85 0.10 -16.04 -2.20
C TYR A 85 -1.40 -16.26 -1.93
N SER A 86 -1.79 -17.47 -1.52
CA SER A 86 -3.20 -17.80 -1.25
C SER A 86 -3.72 -17.04 -0.03
N HIS A 87 -2.95 -16.94 1.06
CA HIS A 87 -3.30 -16.10 2.20
C HIS A 87 -3.47 -14.64 1.80
N HIS A 88 -2.56 -14.09 1.01
CA HIS A 88 -2.67 -12.73 0.51
C HIS A 88 -3.95 -12.53 -0.32
N LYS A 89 -4.23 -13.43 -1.26
CA LYS A 89 -5.46 -13.42 -2.07
C LYS A 89 -6.74 -13.58 -1.22
N ALA A 90 -6.65 -14.29 -0.10
CA ALA A 90 -7.72 -14.42 0.90
C ALA A 90 -7.83 -13.20 1.85
N ARG A 91 -6.98 -12.17 1.68
CA ARG A 91 -6.85 -11.01 2.59
C ARG A 91 -6.47 -11.38 4.03
N GLN A 92 -5.83 -12.53 4.20
CA GLN A 92 -5.22 -13.00 5.44
C GLN A 92 -3.77 -12.52 5.48
N TYR A 93 -3.60 -11.21 5.65
CA TYR A 93 -2.31 -10.57 5.42
C TYR A 93 -1.26 -10.94 6.48
N ASP A 94 -1.64 -11.19 7.73
CA ASP A 94 -0.70 -11.64 8.77
C ASP A 94 -0.13 -13.03 8.45
N GLU A 95 -1.00 -13.95 8.04
CA GLU A 95 -0.63 -15.30 7.64
C GLU A 95 0.20 -15.30 6.34
N ALA A 96 -0.14 -14.42 5.39
CA ALA A 96 0.64 -14.22 4.17
C ALA A 96 2.06 -13.78 4.49
N ARG A 97 2.23 -12.79 5.40
CA ARG A 97 3.53 -12.32 5.86
C ARG A 97 4.32 -13.43 6.54
N ALA A 98 3.67 -14.19 7.41
CA ALA A 98 4.32 -15.28 8.11
C ALA A 98 4.81 -16.37 7.14
N ALA A 99 4.00 -16.76 6.15
CA ALA A 99 4.38 -17.75 5.15
C ALA A 99 5.50 -17.24 4.22
N ALA A 100 5.40 -15.99 3.75
CA ALA A 100 6.43 -15.35 2.93
C ALA A 100 7.77 -15.25 3.69
N GLN A 101 7.74 -14.84 4.96
CA GLN A 101 8.93 -14.76 5.79
C GLN A 101 9.58 -16.13 6.01
N ARG A 102 8.77 -17.18 6.29
CA ARG A 102 9.30 -18.56 6.37
C ARG A 102 9.97 -18.99 5.08
N PHE A 103 9.43 -18.63 3.92
CA PHE A 103 10.05 -18.94 2.63
C PHE A 103 11.41 -18.27 2.50
N ILE A 104 11.50 -16.97 2.80
CA ILE A 104 12.74 -16.18 2.74
C ILE A 104 13.79 -16.75 3.68
N ASP A 105 13.40 -17.12 4.91
CA ASP A 105 14.32 -17.63 5.92
C ASP A 105 14.88 -19.01 5.54
N ASN A 106 14.03 -19.88 4.99
CA ASN A 106 14.41 -21.26 4.66
C ASN A 106 15.06 -21.40 3.27
N TYR A 107 14.70 -20.55 2.32
CA TYR A 107 15.07 -20.65 0.90
C TYR A 107 15.56 -19.30 0.31
N PRO A 108 16.53 -18.60 0.93
CA PRO A 108 16.92 -17.24 0.51
C PRO A 108 17.57 -17.15 -0.88
N GLY A 109 18.11 -18.26 -1.40
CA GLY A 109 18.76 -18.31 -2.73
C GLY A 109 17.88 -18.89 -3.84
N ASP A 110 16.60 -19.12 -3.56
CA ASP A 110 15.67 -19.70 -4.53
C ASP A 110 15.17 -18.67 -5.54
N GLU A 111 14.73 -19.13 -6.71
CA GLU A 111 14.18 -18.26 -7.76
C GLU A 111 12.92 -17.50 -7.28
N ASP A 112 12.13 -18.11 -6.41
CA ASP A 112 10.92 -17.52 -5.84
C ASP A 112 11.21 -16.59 -4.64
N ALA A 113 12.46 -16.42 -4.21
CA ALA A 113 12.80 -15.55 -3.08
C ALA A 113 12.40 -14.08 -3.33
N ALA A 114 12.56 -13.61 -4.57
CA ALA A 114 12.10 -12.30 -5.01
C ALA A 114 10.57 -12.18 -4.89
N TYR A 115 9.84 -13.23 -5.27
CA TYR A 115 8.38 -13.26 -5.17
C TYR A 115 7.91 -13.28 -3.71
N ALA A 116 8.56 -14.06 -2.84
CA ALA A 116 8.26 -14.10 -1.42
C ALA A 116 8.45 -12.72 -0.77
N LYS A 117 9.58 -12.05 -1.05
CA LYS A 117 9.83 -10.67 -0.59
C LYS A 117 8.78 -9.70 -1.12
N TYR A 118 8.38 -9.85 -2.38
CA TYR A 118 7.30 -9.05 -2.96
C TYR A 118 5.96 -9.29 -2.28
N LEU A 119 5.55 -10.53 -2.00
CA LEU A 119 4.30 -10.85 -1.29
C LEU A 119 4.32 -10.31 0.15
N LEU A 120 5.46 -10.41 0.84
CA LEU A 120 5.67 -9.82 2.16
C LEU A 120 5.41 -8.30 2.10
N ALA A 121 6.04 -7.58 1.18
CA ALA A 121 5.86 -6.15 1.01
C ALA A 121 4.42 -5.78 0.57
N LEU A 122 3.87 -6.53 -0.38
CA LEU A 122 2.54 -6.32 -0.94
C LEU A 122 1.44 -6.50 0.11
N SER A 123 1.61 -7.45 1.03
CA SER A 123 0.65 -7.64 2.12
C SER A 123 0.56 -6.43 3.07
N TYR A 124 1.65 -5.70 3.30
CA TYR A 124 1.61 -4.42 4.00
C TYR A 124 0.98 -3.33 3.14
N TYR A 125 1.36 -3.25 1.86
CA TYR A 125 0.88 -2.24 0.92
C TYR A 125 -0.65 -2.29 0.74
N ASP A 126 -1.23 -3.48 0.60
CA ASP A 126 -2.67 -3.65 0.39
C ASP A 126 -3.50 -3.38 1.67
N GLN A 127 -2.84 -3.19 2.81
CA GLN A 127 -3.45 -2.75 4.06
C GLN A 127 -3.22 -1.25 4.35
N VAL A 128 -2.59 -0.50 3.44
CA VAL A 128 -2.45 0.95 3.57
C VAL A 128 -3.85 1.58 3.58
N ASP A 129 -4.13 2.32 4.65
CA ASP A 129 -5.42 2.98 4.88
C ASP A 129 -5.35 4.44 4.39
N GLU A 130 -6.43 5.20 4.56
CA GLU A 130 -6.54 6.61 4.18
C GLU A 130 -5.40 7.48 4.75
N VAL A 131 -4.97 8.50 4.00
CA VAL A 131 -3.90 9.46 4.34
C VAL A 131 -3.97 9.97 5.78
N GLY A 132 -5.18 10.28 6.27
CA GLY A 132 -5.41 10.82 7.62
C GLY A 132 -5.23 9.82 8.77
N ARG A 133 -5.03 8.53 8.50
CA ARG A 133 -4.97 7.46 9.52
C ARG A 133 -3.53 7.09 9.88
N ASP A 134 -3.38 6.06 10.72
CA ASP A 134 -2.08 5.52 11.10
C ASP A 134 -1.30 5.05 9.86
N GLN A 135 0.00 5.34 9.81
CA GLN A 135 0.85 5.06 8.64
C GLN A 135 1.92 4.00 8.93
N GLY A 136 1.81 3.25 10.03
CA GLY A 136 2.78 2.22 10.39
C GLY A 136 2.94 1.18 9.28
N LEU A 137 1.82 0.70 8.72
CA LEU A 137 1.80 -0.24 7.60
C LEU A 137 2.40 0.35 6.33
N THR A 138 2.18 1.64 6.06
CA THR A 138 2.78 2.35 4.91
C THR A 138 4.31 2.36 4.99
N PHE A 139 4.88 2.60 6.18
CA PHE A 139 6.33 2.54 6.37
C PHE A 139 6.87 1.12 6.16
N GLN A 140 6.18 0.10 6.67
CA GLN A 140 6.58 -1.30 6.48
C GLN A 140 6.49 -1.72 5.00
N ALA A 141 5.47 -1.26 4.28
CA ALA A 141 5.34 -1.46 2.84
C ALA A 141 6.51 -0.83 2.09
N LEU A 142 6.84 0.44 2.36
CA LEU A 142 7.98 1.12 1.73
C LEU A 142 9.31 0.41 1.97
N GLN A 143 9.56 -0.06 3.20
CA GLN A 143 10.76 -0.83 3.54
C GLN A 143 10.82 -2.14 2.74
N GLY A 144 9.74 -2.93 2.73
CA GLY A 144 9.69 -4.19 2.00
C GLY A 144 9.82 -4.01 0.48
N LEU A 145 9.15 -3.01 -0.09
CA LEU A 145 9.22 -2.71 -1.52
C LEU A 145 10.63 -2.26 -1.92
N ARG A 146 11.28 -1.44 -1.08
CA ARG A 146 12.68 -1.04 -1.28
C ARG A 146 13.62 -2.25 -1.28
N GLU A 147 13.44 -3.20 -0.36
CA GLU A 147 14.24 -4.42 -0.35
C GLU A 147 14.11 -5.20 -1.66
N VAL A 148 12.90 -5.32 -2.23
CA VAL A 148 12.71 -5.97 -3.54
C VAL A 148 13.45 -5.23 -4.65
N ILE A 149 13.35 -3.90 -4.68
CA ILE A 149 13.99 -3.05 -5.70
C ILE A 149 15.52 -3.14 -5.62
N GLU A 150 16.08 -3.11 -4.41
CA GLU A 150 17.53 -3.05 -4.19
C GLU A 150 18.19 -4.44 -4.28
N GLN A 151 17.53 -5.49 -3.80
CA GLN A 151 18.09 -6.84 -3.76
C GLN A 151 17.76 -7.66 -5.02
N TYR A 152 16.62 -7.41 -5.66
CA TYR A 152 16.14 -8.17 -6.83
C TYR A 152 15.76 -7.24 -8.01
N PRO A 153 16.65 -6.33 -8.46
CA PRO A 153 16.34 -5.31 -9.46
C PRO A 153 15.91 -5.87 -10.82
N ASP A 154 16.39 -7.06 -11.18
CA ASP A 154 16.11 -7.72 -12.46
C ASP A 154 14.89 -8.67 -12.41
N SER A 155 14.25 -8.81 -11.24
CA SER A 155 13.03 -9.63 -11.09
C SER A 155 11.83 -9.01 -11.80
N GLU A 156 10.86 -9.83 -12.20
CA GLU A 156 9.60 -9.34 -12.76
C GLU A 156 8.80 -8.45 -11.77
N TYR A 157 9.08 -8.59 -10.46
CA TYR A 157 8.42 -7.85 -9.39
C TYR A 157 9.05 -6.47 -9.11
N ALA A 158 10.28 -6.21 -9.58
CA ALA A 158 10.99 -4.96 -9.31
C ALA A 158 10.20 -3.75 -9.82
N ARG A 159 9.71 -3.79 -11.06
CA ARG A 159 8.96 -2.68 -11.66
C ARG A 159 7.63 -2.42 -10.93
N SER A 160 6.91 -3.48 -10.56
CA SER A 160 5.69 -3.36 -9.75
C SER A 160 5.98 -2.74 -8.38
N SER A 161 7.13 -3.11 -7.80
CA SER A 161 7.58 -2.60 -6.51
C SER A 161 7.93 -1.13 -6.56
N VAL A 162 8.63 -0.66 -7.61
CA VAL A 162 8.90 0.78 -7.81
C VAL A 162 7.59 1.57 -7.87
N LEU A 163 6.63 1.13 -8.69
CA LEU A 163 5.36 1.85 -8.82
C LEU A 163 4.59 1.93 -7.49
N LYS A 164 4.54 0.82 -6.74
CA LYS A 164 3.88 0.79 -5.42
C LYS A 164 4.64 1.61 -4.39
N PHE A 165 5.98 1.60 -4.46
CA PHE A 165 6.81 2.41 -3.61
C PHE A 165 6.50 3.90 -3.83
N ASP A 166 6.50 4.34 -5.09
CA ASP A 166 6.21 5.74 -5.45
C ASP A 166 4.82 6.17 -4.97
N LEU A 167 3.80 5.31 -5.13
CA LEU A 167 2.44 5.58 -4.66
C LEU A 167 2.36 5.68 -3.12
N ALA A 168 2.98 4.74 -2.39
CA ALA A 168 3.01 4.79 -0.93
C ALA A 168 3.84 5.96 -0.40
N PHE A 169 4.89 6.36 -1.11
CA PHE A 169 5.74 7.50 -0.78
C PHE A 169 5.00 8.83 -0.99
N ASP A 170 4.28 8.96 -2.11
CA ASP A 170 3.37 10.07 -2.37
C ASP A 170 2.26 10.16 -1.32
N HIS A 171 1.72 9.02 -0.88
CA HIS A 171 0.73 8.95 0.19
C HIS A 171 1.23 9.53 1.53
N LEU A 172 2.48 9.24 1.92
CA LEU A 172 3.09 9.82 3.13
C LEU A 172 3.28 11.34 3.00
N ALA A 173 3.73 11.81 1.84
CA ALA A 173 3.83 13.25 1.58
C ALA A 173 2.45 13.93 1.64
N GLY A 174 1.42 13.26 1.13
CA GLY A 174 0.03 13.70 1.21
C GLY A 174 -0.43 13.97 2.65
N LYS A 175 -0.01 13.14 3.61
CA LYS A 175 -0.33 13.32 5.03
C LYS A 175 0.27 14.60 5.59
N GLU A 176 1.55 14.85 5.32
CA GLU A 176 2.21 16.08 5.73
C GLU A 176 1.55 17.32 5.09
N MET A 177 1.14 17.20 3.82
CA MET A 177 0.39 18.25 3.14
C MET A 177 -0.98 18.52 3.76
N GLU A 178 -1.75 17.50 4.14
CA GLU A 178 -3.04 17.67 4.81
C GLU A 178 -2.91 18.42 6.14
N ILE A 179 -1.93 18.02 6.95
CA ILE A 179 -1.65 18.66 8.25
C ILE A 179 -1.16 20.11 8.02
N GLY A 180 -0.27 20.32 7.04
CA GLY A 180 0.22 21.64 6.67
C GLY A 180 -0.89 22.58 6.22
N ARG A 181 -1.78 22.12 5.33
CA ARG A 181 -2.96 22.87 4.87
C ARG A 181 -3.90 23.20 6.02
N TYR A 182 -4.12 22.26 6.94
CA TYR A 182 -4.94 22.48 8.13
C TYR A 182 -4.40 23.62 8.99
N TYR A 183 -3.09 23.65 9.28
CA TYR A 183 -2.47 24.71 10.04
C TYR A 183 -2.49 26.05 9.30
N LEU A 184 -2.18 26.04 8.00
CA LEU A 184 -2.15 27.25 7.19
C LEU A 184 -3.51 27.93 7.15
N LYS A 185 -4.59 27.16 6.94
CA LYS A 185 -5.98 27.66 6.93
C LYS A 185 -6.38 28.34 8.25
N ARG A 186 -5.74 27.98 9.37
CA ARG A 186 -6.00 28.55 10.70
C ARG A 186 -5.03 29.69 11.08
N GLY A 187 -4.14 30.09 10.17
CA GLY A 187 -3.14 31.13 10.43
C GLY A 187 -1.96 30.67 11.29
N HIS A 188 -1.81 29.35 11.53
CA HIS A 188 -0.65 28.79 12.24
C HIS A 188 0.53 28.60 11.29
N HIS A 189 1.07 29.71 10.77
CA HIS A 189 2.06 29.71 9.69
C HIS A 189 3.33 28.93 10.03
N THR A 190 3.89 29.06 11.23
CA THR A 190 5.11 28.33 11.63
C THR A 190 4.90 26.82 11.67
N ALA A 191 3.74 26.35 12.17
CA ALA A 191 3.42 24.93 12.16
C ALA A 191 3.21 24.40 10.74
N ALA A 192 2.55 25.18 9.87
CA ALA A 192 2.39 24.85 8.46
C ALA A 192 3.74 24.77 7.73
N ILE A 193 4.64 25.74 7.95
CA ILE A 193 5.98 25.76 7.38
C ILE A 193 6.74 24.48 7.74
N ASN A 194 6.71 24.05 9.00
CA ASN A 194 7.39 22.83 9.43
C ASN A 194 6.88 21.60 8.68
N ARG A 195 5.57 21.53 8.39
CA ARG A 195 4.96 20.41 7.64
C ARG A 195 5.35 20.44 6.15
N PHE A 196 5.25 21.59 5.50
CA PHE A 196 5.66 21.72 4.10
C PHE A 196 7.16 21.53 3.91
N ARG A 197 7.96 21.91 4.90
CA ARG A 197 9.41 21.65 4.91
C ARG A 197 9.72 20.16 4.86
N VAL A 198 9.03 19.33 5.63
CA VAL A 198 9.20 17.87 5.58
C VAL A 198 8.98 17.34 4.17
N VAL A 199 7.94 17.81 3.47
CA VAL A 199 7.68 17.42 2.07
C VAL A 199 8.85 17.79 1.15
N VAL A 200 9.42 18.99 1.32
CA VAL A 200 10.53 19.50 0.48
C VAL A 200 11.89 18.84 0.81
N GLU A 201 12.12 18.45 2.06
CA GLU A 201 13.39 17.85 2.51
C GLU A 201 13.39 16.32 2.44
N GLU A 202 12.25 15.66 2.54
CA GLU A 202 12.16 14.19 2.64
C GLU A 202 11.39 13.53 1.49
N PHE A 203 10.53 14.27 0.78
CA PHE A 203 9.61 13.72 -0.24
C PHE A 203 9.77 14.38 -1.61
N GLN A 204 11.00 14.74 -1.99
CA GLN A 204 11.32 15.57 -3.16
C GLN A 204 10.68 15.10 -4.46
N THR A 205 10.61 13.78 -4.67
CA THR A 205 10.14 13.14 -5.90
C THR A 205 8.62 13.01 -6.00
N THR A 206 7.88 13.37 -4.94
CA THR A 206 6.43 13.22 -4.89
C THR A 206 5.70 14.32 -5.67
N THR A 207 4.43 14.06 -5.99
CA THR A 207 3.56 15.02 -6.67
C THR A 207 3.20 16.23 -5.78
N HIS A 208 3.48 16.12 -4.48
CA HIS A 208 3.17 17.13 -3.46
C HIS A 208 4.25 18.22 -3.31
N THR A 209 5.49 17.96 -3.71
CA THR A 209 6.61 18.92 -3.59
C THR A 209 6.32 20.30 -4.19
N PRO A 210 5.72 20.42 -5.39
CA PRO A 210 5.42 21.73 -5.97
C PRO A 210 4.38 22.53 -5.17
N GLU A 211 3.34 21.86 -4.65
CA GLU A 211 2.36 22.52 -3.78
C GLU A 211 3.03 22.95 -2.47
N ALA A 212 3.83 22.08 -1.84
CA ALA A 212 4.54 22.39 -0.59
C ALA A 212 5.39 23.65 -0.72
N LEU A 213 6.17 23.78 -1.80
CA LEU A 213 6.97 24.97 -2.07
C LEU A 213 6.12 26.24 -2.24
N MET A 214 5.00 26.15 -2.99
CA MET A 214 4.09 27.29 -3.14
C MET A 214 3.42 27.68 -1.81
N ARG A 215 3.07 26.71 -0.96
CA ARG A 215 2.54 26.97 0.38
C ARG A 215 3.59 27.54 1.33
N LEU A 216 4.87 27.18 1.18
CA LEU A 216 5.98 27.83 1.87
C LEU A 216 6.07 29.31 1.47
N VAL A 217 5.97 29.63 0.17
CA VAL A 217 5.91 31.03 -0.30
C VAL A 217 4.79 31.78 0.41
N GLU A 218 3.57 31.23 0.38
CA GLU A 218 2.39 31.83 1.03
C GLU A 218 2.62 32.08 2.53
N ALA A 219 3.11 31.07 3.26
CA ALA A 219 3.31 31.13 4.70
C ALA A 219 4.45 32.08 5.11
N TYR A 220 5.57 32.10 4.39
CA TYR A 220 6.67 33.03 4.65
C TYR A 220 6.27 34.48 4.36
N LEU A 221 5.54 34.72 3.25
CA LEU A 221 4.99 36.03 2.95
C LEU A 221 4.01 36.53 4.02
N ALA A 222 3.23 35.64 4.63
CA ALA A 222 2.33 35.99 5.72
C ALA A 222 3.09 36.42 7.00
N LEU A 223 4.28 35.85 7.23
CA LEU A 223 5.16 36.21 8.35
C LEU A 223 6.09 37.40 8.07
N GLY A 224 6.11 37.91 6.84
CA GLY A 224 7.05 38.97 6.42
C GLY A 224 8.47 38.48 6.15
N LEU A 225 8.68 37.17 6.05
CA LEU A 225 9.95 36.52 5.77
C LEU A 225 10.19 36.46 4.25
N THR A 226 10.56 37.60 3.67
CA THR A 226 10.61 37.76 2.21
C THR A 226 11.74 36.98 1.55
N ASP A 227 12.85 36.74 2.25
CA ASP A 227 14.02 36.07 1.67
C ASP A 227 13.75 34.57 1.47
N GLU A 228 13.15 33.94 2.47
CA GLU A 228 12.69 32.55 2.41
C GLU A 228 11.58 32.37 1.37
N ALA A 229 10.63 33.30 1.30
CA ALA A 229 9.58 33.26 0.29
C ALA A 229 10.15 33.31 -1.14
N GLN A 230 11.10 34.22 -1.41
CA GLN A 230 11.74 34.32 -2.72
C GLN A 230 12.56 33.08 -3.07
N THR A 231 13.26 32.51 -2.09
CA THR A 231 14.06 31.28 -2.28
C THR A 231 13.18 30.05 -2.52
N ALA A 232 12.08 29.89 -1.79
CA ALA A 232 11.11 28.82 -2.06
C ALA A 232 10.52 28.92 -3.48
N GLY A 233 10.18 30.15 -3.91
CA GLY A 233 9.74 30.43 -5.27
C GLY A 233 10.81 30.12 -6.32
N ALA A 234 12.09 30.38 -6.02
CA ALA A 234 13.21 30.08 -6.90
C ALA A 234 13.41 28.56 -7.10
N ILE A 235 13.29 27.77 -6.02
CA ILE A 235 13.34 26.30 -6.08
C ILE A 235 12.18 25.78 -6.96
N LEU A 236 10.96 26.27 -6.71
CA LEU A 236 9.78 25.89 -7.48
C LEU A 236 9.93 26.24 -8.97
N GLY A 237 10.44 27.42 -9.27
CA GLY A 237 10.70 27.88 -10.64
C GLY A 237 11.88 27.22 -11.33
N HIS A 238 12.75 26.49 -10.62
CA HIS A 238 13.81 25.72 -11.26
C HIS A 238 13.29 24.37 -11.76
N ASN A 239 12.61 23.62 -10.88
CA ASN A 239 12.24 22.22 -11.12
C ASN A 239 10.81 22.04 -11.65
N PHE A 240 9.90 22.98 -11.39
CA PHE A 240 8.46 22.77 -11.58
C PHE A 240 7.78 23.93 -12.34
N ARG A 241 8.44 24.51 -13.34
CA ARG A 241 7.90 25.65 -14.13
C ARG A 241 6.55 25.37 -14.82
N SER A 242 6.27 24.12 -15.15
CA SER A 242 5.00 23.69 -15.76
C SER A 242 3.88 23.48 -14.74
N SER A 243 4.19 23.49 -13.45
CA SER A 243 3.21 23.26 -12.40
C SER A 243 2.26 24.45 -12.24
N PRO A 244 0.95 24.24 -12.00
CA PRO A 244 0.03 25.33 -11.69
C PRO A 244 0.49 26.14 -10.45
N PHE A 245 1.14 25.47 -9.49
CA PHE A 245 1.63 26.10 -8.26
C PHE A 245 2.74 27.13 -8.52
N TYR A 246 3.52 26.97 -9.60
CA TYR A 246 4.54 27.95 -9.98
C TYR A 246 3.91 29.29 -10.36
N THR A 247 2.86 29.26 -11.18
CA THR A 247 2.15 30.46 -11.63
C THR A 247 1.60 31.25 -10.44
N ASP A 248 0.98 30.56 -9.49
CA ASP A 248 0.41 31.18 -8.30
C ASP A 248 1.48 31.79 -7.39
N ALA A 249 2.56 31.04 -7.10
CA ALA A 249 3.67 31.52 -6.28
C ALA A 249 4.34 32.76 -6.93
N TYR A 250 4.54 32.73 -8.24
CA TYR A 250 5.12 33.85 -8.98
C TYR A 250 4.23 35.10 -8.91
N ALA A 251 2.90 34.94 -9.08
CA ALA A 251 1.95 36.04 -8.96
C ALA A 251 1.96 36.65 -7.54
N GLN A 252 2.02 35.84 -6.49
CA GLN A 252 2.08 36.31 -5.10
C GLN A 252 3.35 37.13 -4.83
N LEU A 253 4.51 36.66 -5.27
CA LEU A 253 5.78 37.37 -5.10
C LEU A 253 5.78 38.70 -5.86
N ARG A 254 5.40 38.68 -7.15
CA ARG A 254 5.40 39.88 -8.00
C ARG A 254 4.38 40.92 -7.55
N GLY A 255 3.22 40.49 -7.03
CA GLY A 255 2.21 41.39 -6.46
C GLY A 255 2.73 42.21 -5.26
N ARG A 256 3.83 41.79 -4.64
CA ARG A 256 4.52 42.50 -3.55
C ARG A 256 5.84 43.15 -3.98
N GLY A 257 6.13 43.21 -5.28
CA GLY A 257 7.39 43.74 -5.81
C GLY A 257 8.62 42.85 -5.61
N LEU A 258 8.42 41.58 -5.21
CA LEU A 258 9.48 40.61 -4.97
C LEU A 258 9.78 39.78 -6.23
N THR A 259 10.87 39.01 -6.22
CA THR A 259 11.28 38.13 -7.33
C THR A 259 11.59 36.72 -6.85
N ALA A 260 11.36 35.70 -7.67
CA ALA A 260 11.74 34.32 -7.34
C ALA A 260 13.26 34.09 -7.53
N THR A 261 14.07 34.82 -6.76
CA THR A 261 15.53 34.67 -6.71
C THR A 261 15.95 34.16 -5.33
N PRO A 262 17.00 33.32 -5.23
CA PRO A 262 17.51 32.89 -3.94
C PRO A 262 18.04 34.09 -3.15
N GLN A 263 17.62 34.23 -1.90
CA GLN A 263 17.99 35.31 -0.98
C GLN A 263 18.28 34.75 0.42
N GLY A 264 19.04 35.51 1.22
CA GLY A 264 19.33 35.17 2.60
C GLY A 264 20.13 33.87 2.80
N ASP A 265 20.30 33.50 4.06
CA ASP A 265 20.97 32.26 4.47
C ASP A 265 20.00 31.40 5.30
N SER A 266 19.33 30.47 4.63
CA SER A 266 18.34 29.58 5.24
C SER A 266 18.50 28.14 4.73
N TRP A 267 17.72 27.22 5.32
CA TRP A 267 17.68 25.83 4.84
C TRP A 267 17.25 25.75 3.36
N LEU A 268 16.41 26.67 2.88
CA LEU A 268 16.02 26.75 1.48
C LEU A 268 17.19 27.12 0.57
N THR A 269 18.10 27.98 1.02
CA THR A 269 19.30 28.33 0.25
C THR A 269 20.21 27.11 0.07
N ARG A 270 20.25 26.22 1.08
CA ARG A 270 20.95 24.93 0.99
C ARG A 270 20.28 23.99 -0.01
N VAL A 271 18.95 23.84 0.07
CA VAL A 271 18.17 23.05 -0.89
C VAL A 271 18.35 23.58 -2.30
N TYR A 272 18.27 24.90 -2.51
CA TYR A 272 18.50 25.51 -3.82
C TYR A 272 19.89 25.21 -4.38
N ARG A 273 20.93 25.16 -3.53
CA ARG A 273 22.28 24.76 -3.94
C ARG A 273 22.32 23.29 -4.40
N GLU A 274 21.59 22.41 -3.74
CA GLU A 274 21.50 21.00 -4.16
C GLU A 274 20.73 20.86 -5.47
N VAL A 275 19.67 21.65 -5.67
CA VAL A 275 18.90 21.74 -6.91
C VAL A 275 19.78 22.11 -8.10
N ILE A 276 20.53 23.20 -8.02
CA ILE A 276 21.40 23.63 -9.13
C ILE A 276 22.54 22.63 -9.41
N GLN A 277 22.88 21.80 -8.43
CA GLN A 277 23.90 20.76 -8.56
C GLN A 277 23.34 19.42 -9.05
N GLY A 278 22.01 19.30 -9.23
CA GLY A 278 21.35 18.04 -9.57
C GLY A 278 21.48 16.97 -8.49
N ARG A 279 21.69 17.38 -7.23
CA ARG A 279 21.75 16.49 -6.05
C ARG A 279 20.44 16.43 -5.27
N TRP A 280 19.50 17.31 -5.62
CA TRP A 280 18.16 17.31 -5.10
C TRP A 280 17.27 16.61 -6.13
N LEU A 281 16.65 15.50 -5.70
CA LEU A 281 16.07 14.40 -6.49
C LEU A 281 17.04 13.22 -6.70
#